data_AF-A0A836XCE7-F1
#
_entry.id   AF-A0A836XCE7-F1
#
_cell.length_a   1.000
_cell.length_b   1.000
_cell.length_c   1.000
_cell.angle_alpha   90.00
_cell.angle_beta   90.00
_cell.angle_gamma   90.00
#
_symmetry.space_group_name_H-M   'P 1'
#
loop_
_entity.id
_entity.type
_entity.pdbx_description
1 polymer ?
#
loop_
_entity_poly.entity_id
_entity_poly.type
_entity_poly.pdbx_seq_one_letter_code
_entity_poly.pdbx_strand_id
1 'polypeptide(L)'
;VAVGGLWDPGAVQQMMAAGIGATVTLELGGKTDMPSIDRRGEPLLVTGKVKVLSDGEWVVRGPMYTGLVVQMGPTAVLAIDAVRVLVASHATYDWADEQWLAVDIDPRQCKFVVAKNPMNFHNVYDHEAAAVFIVDTPGPTPATIAQHPLQRMRRPYFPADDDIAELEPTVWTNEGLW
;
A
#
# COMPACT_ATOMS: atom_id res chain seq x y z
N VAL A 1 -1.21 12.96 -7.45
CA VAL A 1 -1.65 11.81 -6.63
C VAL A 1 -0.53 10.80 -6.64
N ALA A 2 -0.16 10.24 -5.50
CA ALA A 2 0.82 9.16 -5.39
C ALA A 2 0.15 7.87 -4.91
N VAL A 3 0.52 6.73 -5.50
CA VAL A 3 0.05 5.40 -5.13
C VAL A 3 1.27 4.52 -4.84
N GLY A 4 1.32 3.94 -3.65
CA GLY A 4 2.56 3.41 -3.08
C GLY A 4 2.65 1.90 -3.04
N GLY A 5 3.88 1.40 -3.15
CA GLY A 5 4.23 0.02 -2.84
C GLY A 5 3.44 -1.04 -3.61
N LEU A 6 3.13 -0.78 -4.89
CA LEU A 6 2.42 -1.75 -5.71
C LEU A 6 3.39 -2.85 -6.14
N TRP A 7 3.16 -4.06 -5.64
CA TRP A 7 3.95 -5.22 -6.04
C TRP A 7 3.52 -5.73 -7.42
N ASP A 8 4.42 -5.63 -8.40
CA ASP A 8 4.23 -6.19 -9.75
C ASP A 8 5.58 -6.33 -10.48
N PRO A 9 6.30 -7.45 -10.26
CA PRO A 9 7.61 -7.69 -10.88
C PRO A 9 7.54 -7.67 -12.42
N GLY A 10 6.45 -8.16 -13.00
CA GLY A 10 6.27 -8.22 -14.45
C GLY A 10 6.10 -6.84 -15.07
N ALA A 11 5.35 -5.94 -14.43
CA ALA A 11 5.21 -4.56 -14.89
C ALA A 11 6.54 -3.80 -14.76
N VAL A 12 7.29 -4.01 -13.68
CA VAL A 12 8.63 -3.44 -13.52
C VAL A 12 9.55 -3.88 -14.66
N GLN A 13 9.61 -5.17 -14.98
CA GLN A 13 10.45 -5.66 -16.08
C GLN A 13 10.10 -4.99 -17.43
N GLN A 14 8.80 -4.84 -17.74
CA GLN A 14 8.36 -4.15 -18.95
C GLN A 14 8.79 -2.68 -18.97
N MET A 15 8.65 -1.97 -17.84
CA MET A 15 9.07 -0.57 -17.73
C MET A 15 10.59 -0.40 -17.80
N MET A 16 11.35 -1.33 -17.18
CA MET A 16 12.81 -1.36 -17.26
C MET A 16 13.28 -1.56 -18.70
N ALA A 17 12.64 -2.48 -19.43
CA ALA A 17 12.96 -2.74 -20.83
C ALA A 17 12.61 -1.55 -21.75
N ALA A 18 11.51 -0.85 -21.47
CA ALA A 18 11.08 0.32 -22.23
C ALA A 18 11.96 1.56 -21.96
N GLY A 19 12.44 1.72 -20.72
CA GLY A 19 13.30 2.82 -20.31
C GLY A 19 12.55 4.08 -19.87
N ILE A 20 13.27 4.97 -19.17
CA ILE A 20 12.74 6.25 -18.70
C ILE A 20 12.27 7.09 -19.90
N GLY A 21 11.08 7.67 -19.79
CA GLY A 21 10.47 8.51 -20.81
C GLY A 21 9.60 7.76 -21.81
N ALA A 22 9.69 6.43 -21.87
CA ALA A 22 8.83 5.63 -22.73
C ALA A 22 7.38 5.66 -22.27
N THR A 23 6.45 5.59 -23.23
CA THR A 23 5.03 5.35 -22.95
C THR A 23 4.76 3.86 -23.10
N VAL A 24 4.20 3.23 -22.08
CA VAL A 24 3.89 1.80 -22.04
C VAL A 24 2.41 1.61 -21.78
N THR A 25 1.84 0.53 -22.33
CA THR A 25 0.51 0.04 -21.97
C THR A 25 0.68 -1.35 -21.38
N LEU A 26 0.22 -1.55 -20.15
CA LEU A 26 0.42 -2.80 -19.42
C LEU A 26 -0.74 -3.06 -18.45
N GLU A 27 -0.92 -4.34 -18.11
CA GLU A 27 -1.74 -4.79 -17.00
C GLU A 27 -0.97 -4.57 -15.69
N LEU A 28 -1.50 -3.71 -14.81
CA LEU A 28 -0.81 -3.21 -13.62
C LEU A 28 -1.45 -3.73 -12.33
N GLY A 29 -0.63 -4.35 -11.48
CA GLY A 29 -1.04 -4.81 -10.15
C GLY A 29 -2.14 -5.87 -10.18
N GLY A 30 -2.63 -6.30 -9.02
CA GLY A 30 -3.83 -7.15 -8.94
C GLY A 30 -3.74 -8.52 -9.63
N LYS A 31 -2.53 -9.03 -9.92
CA LYS A 31 -2.34 -10.28 -10.68
C LYS A 31 -2.47 -11.56 -9.86
N THR A 32 -2.67 -11.45 -8.55
CA THR A 32 -2.73 -12.59 -7.65
C THR A 32 -4.17 -12.97 -7.34
N ASP A 33 -4.53 -14.23 -7.60
CA ASP A 33 -5.78 -14.81 -7.15
C ASP A 33 -5.86 -14.84 -5.62
N MET A 34 -7.04 -14.56 -5.08
CA MET A 34 -7.33 -14.53 -3.65
C MET A 34 -8.50 -15.48 -3.33
N PRO A 35 -8.30 -16.81 -3.43
CA PRO A 35 -9.37 -17.79 -3.28
C PRO A 35 -9.96 -17.82 -1.86
N SER A 36 -9.23 -17.37 -0.83
CA SER A 36 -9.73 -17.29 0.54
C SER A 36 -10.91 -16.33 0.72
N ILE A 37 -11.12 -15.42 -0.23
CA ILE A 37 -12.22 -14.46 -0.26
C ILE A 37 -12.97 -14.50 -1.60
N ASP A 38 -12.86 -15.61 -2.33
CA ASP A 38 -13.52 -15.84 -3.63
C ASP A 38 -13.28 -14.73 -4.66
N ARG A 39 -12.02 -14.28 -4.78
CA ARG A 39 -11.61 -13.25 -5.73
C ARG A 39 -10.53 -13.77 -6.66
N ARG A 40 -10.60 -13.36 -7.93
CA ARG A 40 -9.53 -13.55 -8.92
C ARG A 40 -8.67 -12.31 -9.02
N GLY A 41 -7.48 -12.48 -9.58
CA GLY A 41 -6.64 -11.35 -9.96
C GLY A 41 -7.34 -10.51 -11.02
N GLU A 42 -7.49 -9.21 -10.74
CA GLU A 42 -8.10 -8.22 -11.63
C GLU A 42 -7.07 -7.11 -11.90
N PRO A 43 -6.09 -7.33 -12.79
CA PRO A 43 -5.11 -6.31 -13.10
C PRO A 43 -5.75 -5.14 -13.86
N LEU A 44 -5.24 -3.93 -13.63
CA LEU A 44 -5.76 -2.74 -14.29
C LEU A 44 -4.97 -2.46 -15.57
N LEU A 45 -5.61 -2.51 -16.73
CA LEU A 45 -4.98 -2.09 -17.98
C LEU A 45 -4.82 -0.56 -17.99
N VAL A 46 -3.57 -0.10 -18.05
CA VAL A 46 -3.24 1.33 -18.01
C VAL A 46 -2.21 1.69 -19.07
N THR A 47 -2.26 2.93 -19.55
CA THR A 47 -1.22 3.55 -20.37
C THR A 47 -0.57 4.67 -19.58
N GLY A 48 0.76 4.72 -19.55
CA GLY A 48 1.48 5.73 -18.80
C GLY A 48 2.93 5.89 -19.25
N LYS A 49 3.58 6.92 -18.73
CA LYS A 49 4.98 7.23 -19.00
C LYS A 49 5.89 6.73 -17.88
N VAL A 50 6.95 6.00 -18.21
CA VAL A 50 7.98 5.61 -17.24
C VAL A 50 8.73 6.86 -16.79
N LYS A 51 8.71 7.18 -15.50
CA LYS A 51 9.34 8.40 -14.95
C LYS A 51 10.65 8.13 -14.25
N VAL A 52 10.71 7.05 -13.47
CA VAL A 52 11.85 6.68 -12.65
C VAL A 52 12.06 5.19 -12.80
N LEU A 53 13.33 4.77 -12.86
CA LEU A 53 13.79 3.40 -12.72
C LEU A 53 14.86 3.40 -11.62
N SER A 54 14.81 2.43 -10.71
CA SER A 54 15.68 2.34 -9.54
C SER A 54 15.96 0.87 -9.22
N ASP A 55 17.05 0.60 -8.50
CA ASP A 55 17.33 -0.69 -7.85
C ASP A 55 16.49 -0.91 -6.57
N GLY A 56 15.77 0.12 -6.14
CA GLY A 56 14.78 0.06 -5.07
C GLY A 56 15.36 0.06 -3.67
N GLU A 57 16.61 0.48 -3.50
CA GLU A 57 17.27 0.56 -2.20
C GLU A 57 16.91 1.85 -1.45
N TRP A 58 16.61 1.72 -0.15
CA TRP A 58 16.44 2.84 0.76
C TRP A 58 16.75 2.44 2.21
N VAL A 59 16.89 3.42 3.09
CA VAL A 59 17.29 3.21 4.49
C VAL A 59 16.20 3.71 5.42
N VAL A 60 15.78 2.90 6.38
CA VAL A 60 14.80 3.28 7.41
C VAL A 60 15.41 4.37 8.31
N ARG A 61 14.69 5.49 8.45
CA ARG A 61 15.05 6.63 9.30
C ARG A 61 14.18 6.72 10.56
N GLY A 62 13.05 6.03 10.58
CA GLY A 62 12.17 5.95 11.75
C GLY A 62 12.84 5.35 12.99
N PRO A 63 12.21 5.48 14.18
CA PRO A 63 12.78 5.06 15.46
C PRO A 63 12.93 3.54 15.62
N MET A 64 12.15 2.76 14.87
CA MET A 64 12.32 1.31 14.77
C MET A 64 13.11 0.97 13.51
N TYR A 65 14.04 0.02 13.62
CA TYR A 65 14.89 -0.43 12.51
C TYR A 65 15.75 0.66 11.86
N THR A 66 16.07 1.74 12.58
CA THR A 66 16.93 2.82 12.06
C THR A 66 18.23 2.27 11.47
N GLY A 67 18.55 2.66 10.24
CA GLY A 67 19.74 2.21 9.52
C GLY A 67 19.57 0.87 8.79
N LEU A 68 18.42 0.19 8.91
CA LEU A 68 18.12 -0.99 8.11
C LEU A 68 18.00 -0.59 6.64
N VAL A 69 18.77 -1.26 5.79
CA VAL A 69 18.65 -1.18 4.33
C VAL A 69 17.49 -2.07 3.90
N VAL A 70 16.54 -1.48 3.17
CA VAL A 70 15.39 -2.15 2.59
C VAL A 70 15.53 -2.17 1.08
N GLN A 71 15.16 -3.29 0.46
CA GLN A 71 15.30 -3.50 -0.98
C GLN A 71 13.95 -3.86 -1.61
N MET A 72 13.38 -2.92 -2.36
CA MET A 72 12.20 -3.13 -3.21
C MET A 72 12.53 -3.95 -4.48
N GLY A 73 13.81 -4.28 -4.67
CA GLY A 73 14.37 -4.79 -5.94
C GLY A 73 14.16 -3.77 -7.06
N PRO A 74 14.34 -4.18 -8.34
CA PRO A 74 13.98 -3.34 -9.47
C PRO A 74 12.62 -2.66 -9.24
N THR A 75 12.61 -1.34 -9.37
CA THR A 75 11.48 -0.48 -9.03
C THR A 75 11.30 0.57 -10.10
N ALA A 76 10.06 0.91 -10.41
CA ALA A 76 9.73 1.90 -11.41
C ALA A 76 8.58 2.81 -10.95
N VAL A 77 8.56 4.04 -11.45
CA VAL A 77 7.42 4.94 -11.31
C VAL A 77 6.72 5.10 -12.65
N LEU A 78 5.45 4.68 -12.71
CA LEU A 78 4.57 4.92 -13.86
C LEU A 78 3.76 6.20 -13.64
N ALA A 79 3.85 7.14 -14.56
CA ALA A 79 2.99 8.31 -14.60
C ALA A 79 1.78 8.07 -15.49
N ILE A 80 0.59 8.11 -14.89
CA ILE A 80 -0.71 8.06 -15.58
C ILE A 80 -1.39 9.39 -15.32
N ASP A 81 -1.40 10.29 -16.30
CA ASP A 81 -1.84 11.69 -16.13
C ASP A 81 -1.21 12.37 -14.88
N ALA A 82 -2.03 12.70 -13.89
CA ALA A 82 -1.63 13.32 -12.62
C ALA A 82 -1.30 12.30 -11.49
N VAL A 83 -1.39 11.00 -11.78
CA VAL A 83 -1.09 9.90 -10.86
C VAL A 83 0.35 9.43 -11.06
N ARG A 84 1.04 9.15 -9.96
CA ARG A 84 2.36 8.50 -9.93
C ARG A 84 2.22 7.21 -9.14
N VAL A 85 2.50 6.09 -9.80
CA VAL A 85 2.42 4.76 -9.18
C VAL A 85 3.83 4.24 -8.97
N LEU A 86 4.22 4.03 -7.71
CA LEU A 86 5.43 3.31 -7.34
C LEU A 86 5.16 1.82 -7.49
N VAL A 87 5.87 1.18 -8.42
CA VAL A 87 5.76 -0.25 -8.70
C VAL A 87 7.07 -0.94 -8.36
N ALA A 88 7.01 -1.94 -7.48
CA ALA A 88 8.18 -2.65 -6.96
C ALA A 88 8.15 -4.13 -7.34
N SER A 89 9.33 -4.73 -7.48
CA SER A 89 9.48 -6.16 -7.74
C SER A 89 9.47 -7.02 -6.46
N HIS A 90 9.85 -6.46 -5.32
CA HIS A 90 9.73 -7.10 -4.01
C HIS A 90 8.66 -6.39 -3.18
N ALA A 91 7.88 -7.17 -2.42
CA ALA A 91 6.99 -6.60 -1.43
C ALA A 91 7.81 -6.12 -0.22
N THR A 92 7.75 -4.82 0.06
CA THR A 92 8.40 -4.21 1.22
C THR A 92 7.35 -3.56 2.11
N TYR A 93 7.74 -3.35 3.36
CA TYR A 93 6.92 -2.63 4.31
C TYR A 93 7.18 -1.12 4.21
N ASP A 94 6.12 -0.33 4.20
CA ASP A 94 6.16 1.13 4.23
C ASP A 94 6.39 1.62 5.67
N TRP A 95 7.52 2.26 5.96
CA TRP A 95 7.87 2.69 7.33
C TRP A 95 7.55 4.15 7.59
N ALA A 96 8.13 5.04 6.78
CA ALA A 96 7.80 6.45 6.76
C ALA A 96 7.77 6.94 5.30
N ASP A 97 8.52 7.99 4.94
CA ASP A 97 8.51 8.56 3.60
C ASP A 97 9.66 8.08 2.70
N GLU A 98 10.55 7.21 3.20
CA GLU A 98 11.83 6.93 2.57
C GLU A 98 11.69 6.20 1.24
N GLN A 99 10.75 5.27 1.12
CA GLN A 99 10.48 4.57 -0.14
C GLN A 99 9.98 5.51 -1.25
N TRP A 100 9.26 6.59 -0.89
CA TRP A 100 8.77 7.57 -1.84
C TRP A 100 9.91 8.46 -2.32
N LEU A 101 10.72 8.94 -1.38
CA LEU A 101 11.88 9.77 -1.66
C LEU A 101 12.92 9.02 -2.52
N ALA A 102 13.07 7.71 -2.30
CA ALA A 102 13.96 6.85 -3.09
C ALA A 102 13.57 6.76 -4.58
N VAL A 103 12.34 7.15 -4.92
CA VAL A 103 11.85 7.19 -6.31
C VAL A 103 11.39 8.58 -6.74
N ASP A 104 11.95 9.63 -6.14
CA ASP A 104 11.71 11.04 -6.47
C ASP A 104 10.22 11.44 -6.36
N ILE A 105 9.53 10.88 -5.36
CA ILE A 105 8.17 11.28 -4.97
C ILE A 105 8.25 11.90 -3.57
N ASP A 106 7.93 13.19 -3.47
CA ASP A 106 7.64 13.83 -2.19
C ASP A 106 6.13 13.73 -1.89
N PRO A 107 5.71 12.92 -0.90
CA PRO A 107 4.30 12.78 -0.56
C PRO A 107 3.67 14.10 -0.10
N ARG A 108 4.45 15.05 0.44
CA ARG A 108 3.96 16.36 0.90
C ARG A 108 3.53 17.28 -0.25
N GLN A 109 4.01 17.02 -1.45
CA GLN A 109 3.63 17.75 -2.66
C GLN A 109 2.40 17.14 -3.36
N CYS A 110 1.87 16.04 -2.82
CA CYS A 110 0.74 15.34 -3.41
C CYS A 110 -0.59 15.78 -2.80
N LYS A 111 -1.59 16.03 -3.66
CA LYS A 111 -2.97 16.27 -3.20
C LYS A 111 -3.57 15.06 -2.47
N PHE A 112 -3.19 13.85 -2.88
CA PHE A 112 -3.58 12.58 -2.27
C PHE A 112 -2.40 11.61 -2.33
N VAL A 113 -2.23 10.85 -1.25
CA VAL A 113 -1.27 9.74 -1.14
C VAL A 113 -2.07 8.50 -0.75
N VAL A 114 -1.97 7.46 -1.55
CA VAL A 114 -2.50 6.12 -1.23
C VAL A 114 -1.34 5.32 -0.64
N ALA A 115 -1.25 5.33 0.69
CA ALA A 115 -0.25 4.57 1.43
C ALA A 115 -0.76 3.16 1.73
N LYS A 116 0.02 2.14 1.35
CA LYS A 116 -0.26 0.74 1.68
C LYS A 116 0.36 0.40 3.04
N ASN A 117 -0.17 1.01 4.09
CA ASN A 117 0.38 0.94 5.44
C ASN A 117 -0.76 0.99 6.48
N PRO A 118 -1.03 -0.10 7.21
CA PRO A 118 -2.16 -0.15 8.14
C PRO A 118 -1.89 0.48 9.50
N MET A 119 -0.63 0.82 9.84
CA MET A 119 -0.28 1.23 11.21
C MET A 119 0.72 2.39 11.27
N ASN A 120 1.76 2.39 10.43
CA ASN A 120 2.88 3.31 10.58
C ASN A 120 2.75 4.58 9.74
N PHE A 121 1.64 4.73 9.02
CA PHE A 121 1.36 5.91 8.21
C PHE A 121 1.35 7.18 9.08
N HIS A 122 0.94 7.07 10.35
CA HIS A 122 0.96 8.13 11.36
C HIS A 122 2.32 8.83 11.49
N ASN A 123 3.43 8.09 11.36
CA ASN A 123 4.79 8.64 11.47
C ASN A 123 5.10 9.74 10.44
N VAL A 124 4.37 9.78 9.32
CA VAL A 124 4.54 10.77 8.26
C VAL A 124 3.34 11.70 8.22
N TYR A 125 2.14 11.14 8.20
CA TYR A 125 0.97 11.87 7.73
C TYR A 125 0.23 12.62 8.84
N ASP A 126 0.44 12.31 10.12
CA ASP A 126 -0.31 12.99 11.20
C ASP A 126 -0.03 14.49 11.28
N HIS A 127 1.19 14.90 10.95
CA HIS A 127 1.58 16.31 10.95
C HIS A 127 1.44 17.00 9.59
N GLU A 128 1.26 16.22 8.51
CA GLU A 128 1.34 16.69 7.13
C GLU A 128 -0.01 16.65 6.40
N ALA A 129 -0.87 15.68 6.74
CA ALA A 129 -2.13 15.46 6.06
C ALA A 129 -3.25 16.31 6.65
N ALA A 130 -4.04 16.95 5.78
CA ALA A 130 -5.23 17.67 6.19
C ALA A 130 -6.37 16.72 6.67
N ALA A 131 -6.35 15.47 6.22
CA ALA A 131 -7.28 14.42 6.62
C ALA A 131 -6.72 13.05 6.28
N VAL A 132 -7.09 12.05 7.06
CA VAL A 132 -6.78 10.64 6.82
C VAL A 132 -8.08 9.87 6.64
N PHE A 133 -8.13 9.03 5.60
CA PHE A 133 -9.26 8.16 5.32
C PHE A 133 -8.80 6.72 5.29
N ILE A 134 -9.34 5.90 6.20
CA ILE A 134 -9.17 4.45 6.13
C ILE A 134 -10.19 3.92 5.11
N VAL A 135 -9.70 3.30 4.04
CA VAL A 135 -10.53 2.80 2.95
C VAL A 135 -10.62 1.29 3.06
N ASP A 136 -11.84 0.76 3.19
CA ASP A 136 -12.09 -0.68 3.21
C ASP A 136 -12.08 -1.22 1.77
N THR A 137 -10.90 -1.60 1.28
CA THR A 137 -10.72 -2.17 -0.06
C THR A 137 -10.68 -3.70 -0.02
N PRO A 138 -11.20 -4.40 -1.05
CA PRO A 138 -11.04 -5.84 -1.17
C PRO A 138 -9.57 -6.25 -1.18
N GLY A 139 -9.22 -7.31 -0.45
CA GLY A 139 -7.86 -7.83 -0.41
C GLY A 139 -7.63 -8.75 0.79
N PRO A 140 -6.41 -9.29 0.96
CA PRO A 140 -6.08 -10.16 2.08
C PRO A 140 -5.92 -9.41 3.41
N THR A 141 -5.86 -8.07 3.38
CA THR A 141 -5.67 -7.19 4.53
C THR A 141 -6.68 -6.02 4.49
N PRO A 142 -7.99 -6.29 4.58
CA PRO A 142 -9.02 -5.25 4.59
C PRO A 142 -8.96 -4.42 5.88
N ALA A 143 -9.70 -3.31 5.92
CA ALA A 143 -9.84 -2.52 7.15
C ALA A 143 -10.69 -3.25 8.20
N THR A 144 -11.57 -4.15 7.76
CA THR A 144 -12.38 -4.99 8.64
C THR A 144 -12.48 -6.43 8.12
N ILE A 145 -12.56 -7.37 9.06
CA ILE A 145 -12.76 -8.80 8.78
C ILE A 145 -14.21 -9.25 9.06
N ALA A 146 -15.15 -8.31 9.29
CA ALA A 146 -16.53 -8.61 9.64
C ALA A 146 -17.22 -9.55 8.63
N GLN A 147 -16.89 -9.40 7.35
CA GLN A 147 -17.46 -10.20 6.26
C GLN A 147 -16.54 -11.34 5.78
N HIS A 148 -15.41 -11.57 6.44
CA HIS A 148 -14.47 -12.61 6.02
C HIS A 148 -14.95 -14.01 6.44
N PRO A 149 -14.84 -15.03 5.55
CA PRO A 149 -15.29 -16.39 5.83
C PRO A 149 -14.29 -17.17 6.70
N LEU A 150 -14.07 -16.74 7.93
CA LEU A 150 -13.10 -17.35 8.86
C LEU A 150 -13.60 -18.72 9.35
N GLN A 151 -13.14 -19.80 8.72
CA GLN A 151 -13.65 -21.16 8.94
C GLN A 151 -13.32 -21.78 10.32
N ARG A 152 -12.34 -21.23 11.04
CA ARG A 152 -11.88 -21.77 12.34
C ARG A 152 -12.33 -20.95 13.54
N MET A 153 -13.03 -19.85 13.31
CA MET A 153 -13.55 -19.01 14.40
C MET A 153 -14.86 -19.58 14.92
N ARG A 154 -15.01 -19.63 16.25
CA ARG A 154 -16.26 -20.01 16.90
C ARG A 154 -17.11 -18.74 17.07
N ARG A 155 -18.32 -18.74 16.51
CA ARG A 155 -19.29 -17.66 16.71
C ARG A 155 -20.00 -17.78 18.08
N PRO A 156 -20.44 -16.65 18.68
CA PRO A 156 -20.29 -15.29 18.14
C PRO A 156 -18.89 -14.69 18.40
N TYR A 157 -18.38 -13.86 17.49
CA TYR A 157 -17.13 -13.09 17.70
C TYR A 157 -17.17 -11.72 17.01
N PHE A 158 -16.59 -10.71 17.65
CA PHE A 158 -16.44 -9.39 17.05
C PHE A 158 -15.26 -9.39 16.07
N PRO A 159 -15.35 -8.77 14.87
CA PRO A 159 -16.44 -7.92 14.36
C PRO A 159 -17.45 -8.64 13.46
N ALA A 160 -17.53 -9.98 13.44
CA ALA A 160 -18.51 -10.69 12.62
C ALA A 160 -19.91 -10.80 13.27
N ASP A 161 -19.98 -10.56 14.57
CA ASP A 161 -21.17 -10.53 15.40
C ASP A 161 -21.08 -9.30 16.31
N ASP A 162 -22.10 -8.45 16.29
CA ASP A 162 -22.20 -7.27 17.16
C ASP A 162 -22.91 -7.58 18.49
N ASP A 163 -23.67 -8.68 18.54
CA ASP A 163 -24.41 -9.14 19.72
C ASP A 163 -23.76 -10.41 20.29
N ILE A 164 -22.96 -10.22 21.35
CA ILE A 164 -22.22 -11.28 22.03
C ILE A 164 -22.70 -11.33 23.47
N ALA A 165 -23.41 -12.40 23.82
CA ALA A 165 -23.92 -12.59 25.18
C ALA A 165 -22.79 -12.50 26.21
N GLU A 166 -23.05 -11.77 27.29
CA GLU A 166 -22.13 -11.59 28.43
C GLU A 166 -20.81 -10.86 28.10
N LEU A 167 -20.67 -10.26 26.90
CA LEU A 167 -19.54 -9.40 26.56
C LEU A 167 -19.86 -7.93 26.85
N GLU A 168 -19.10 -7.32 27.75
CA GLU A 168 -19.07 -5.87 27.96
C GLU A 168 -17.79 -5.28 27.35
N PRO A 169 -17.82 -4.73 26.12
CA PRO A 169 -16.62 -4.21 25.48
C PRO A 169 -16.18 -2.89 26.12
N THR A 170 -14.90 -2.79 26.47
CA THR A 170 -14.27 -1.51 26.79
C THR A 170 -13.82 -0.84 25.49
N VAL A 171 -14.46 0.27 25.14
CA VAL A 171 -14.01 1.11 24.02
C VAL A 171 -12.88 2.00 24.48
N TRP A 172 -11.69 1.78 23.93
CA TRP A 172 -10.56 2.69 24.09
C TRP A 172 -10.67 3.75 23.00
N THR A 173 -10.84 5.00 23.38
CA THR A 173 -10.71 6.14 22.46
C THR A 173 -9.28 6.65 22.51
N ASN A 174 -8.75 7.10 21.37
CA ASN A 174 -7.45 7.76 21.30
C ASN A 174 -7.49 9.20 21.85
N GLU A 175 -8.32 9.50 22.86
CA GLU A 175 -8.28 10.81 23.52
C GLU A 175 -6.91 10.99 24.18
N GLY A 176 -6.01 11.70 23.49
CA GLY A 176 -4.66 12.02 23.96
C GLY A 176 -3.55 11.04 23.57
N LEU A 177 -3.73 10.17 22.57
CA LEU A 177 -2.70 9.23 22.12
C LEU A 177 -1.99 9.58 20.81
N TRP A 178 -2.25 10.75 20.20
CA TRP A 178 -1.47 11.28 19.07
C TRP A 178 -1.35 12.80 19.19
#